data_AF-A0A1I2GRA5-F1
#
_entry.id   AF-A0A1I2GRA5-F1
#
_cell.length_a   1.000
_cell.length_b   1.000
_cell.length_c   1.000
_cell.angle_alpha   90.00
_cell.angle_beta   90.00
_cell.angle_gamma   90.00
#
_symmetry.space_group_name_H-M   'P 1'
#
loop_
_entity.id
_entity.type
_entity.pdbx_description
1 polymer ?
#
loop_
_entity_poly.entity_id
_entity_poly.type
_entity_poly.pdbx_seq_one_letter_code
_entity_poly.pdbx_strand_id
1 'polypeptide(L)'
;MIYVEGGSFDMGYQRGRDGADNDDVKNAKPLHKVTLHSFYIGKFQVTQEQYYAVMDKDSNSHFKGDRLPVETISWEEAKVFIERINQKTGKKFRLPTEAE
;
A
#
# COMPACT_ATOMS: atom_id res chain seq x y z
N MET A 1 -5.26 11.47 1.78
CA MET A 1 -4.22 11.22 0.76
C MET A 1 -3.11 12.24 0.95
N ILE A 2 -1.87 11.88 0.68
CA ILE A 2 -0.71 12.78 0.61
C ILE A 2 -0.14 12.76 -0.81
N TYR A 3 0.38 13.90 -1.27
CA TYR A 3 1.05 14.00 -2.57
C TYR A 3 2.49 13.53 -2.44
N VAL A 4 2.91 12.66 -3.35
CA VAL A 4 4.30 12.23 -3.51
C VAL A 4 4.79 12.81 -4.83
N GLU A 5 5.80 13.67 -4.75
CA GLU A 5 6.41 14.28 -5.94
C GLU A 5 7.17 13.22 -6.73
N GLY A 6 7.00 13.22 -8.05
CA GLY A 6 7.71 12.35 -8.95
C GLY A 6 9.20 12.66 -8.97
N GLY A 7 10.01 11.64 -9.17
CA GLY A 7 11.45 11.74 -9.13
C GLY A 7 12.12 10.39 -9.23
N SER A 8 13.43 10.38 -9.03
CA SER A 8 14.23 9.16 -9.03
C SER A 8 14.80 8.88 -7.64
N PHE A 9 14.76 7.61 -7.24
CA PHE A 9 15.38 7.14 -5.99
C PHE A 9 16.04 5.78 -6.21
N ASP A 10 16.94 5.41 -5.32
CA ASP A 10 17.59 4.10 -5.37
C ASP A 10 16.79 3.12 -4.49
N MET A 11 16.17 2.12 -5.12
CA MET A 11 15.36 1.08 -4.50
C MET A 11 16.16 -0.21 -4.34
N GLY A 12 15.94 -0.91 -3.23
CA GLY A 12 16.61 -2.17 -2.92
C GLY A 12 17.72 -2.01 -1.90
N TYR A 13 18.56 -3.04 -1.81
CA TYR A 13 19.54 -3.21 -0.73
C TYR A 13 20.97 -3.21 -1.26
N GLN A 14 21.85 -2.47 -0.58
CA GLN A 14 23.29 -2.46 -0.83
C GLN A 14 24.07 -2.83 0.44
N ARG A 15 24.89 -3.89 0.34
CA ARG A 15 25.82 -4.27 1.42
C ARG A 15 26.71 -3.09 1.81
N GLY A 16 26.87 -2.89 3.11
CA GLY A 16 27.66 -1.78 3.67
C GLY A 16 26.87 -0.49 3.87
N ARG A 17 25.95 -0.12 2.95
CA ARG A 17 25.01 0.99 3.16
C ARG A 17 23.91 0.57 4.15
N ASP A 18 23.31 -0.59 3.90
CA ASP A 18 22.08 -1.04 4.57
C ASP A 18 22.35 -2.21 5.54
N GLY A 19 23.60 -2.69 5.60
CA GLY A 19 24.05 -3.74 6.53
C GLY A 19 24.84 -4.88 5.88
N ALA A 20 24.91 -6.00 6.58
CA ALA A 20 25.52 -7.23 6.09
C ALA A 20 24.49 -8.12 5.37
N ASP A 21 25.00 -8.91 4.43
CA ASP A 21 24.18 -9.85 3.69
C ASP A 21 23.62 -10.94 4.60
N ASN A 22 22.31 -11.13 4.55
CA ASN A 22 21.60 -12.22 5.19
C ASN A 22 20.52 -12.77 4.23
N ASP A 23 19.82 -13.82 4.66
CA ASP A 23 18.80 -14.46 3.84
C ASP A 23 17.56 -13.58 3.61
N ASP A 24 17.28 -12.64 4.51
CA ASP A 24 16.11 -11.74 4.46
C ASP A 24 16.23 -10.70 3.32
N VAL A 25 17.46 -10.34 2.93
CA VAL A 25 17.69 -9.27 1.93
C VAL A 25 17.90 -9.81 0.50
N LYS A 26 17.80 -11.11 0.28
CA LYS A 26 18.03 -11.73 -1.05
C LYS A 26 17.14 -11.12 -2.13
N ASN A 27 15.86 -10.90 -1.81
CA ASN A 27 14.88 -10.37 -2.77
C ASN A 27 14.91 -8.83 -2.87
N ALA A 28 15.57 -8.14 -1.94
CA ALA A 28 15.73 -6.69 -1.99
C ALA A 28 16.92 -6.27 -2.86
N LYS A 29 17.74 -7.22 -3.36
CA LYS A 29 18.91 -6.94 -4.20
C LYS A 29 18.58 -7.12 -5.68
N PRO A 30 19.28 -6.40 -6.57
CA PRO A 30 20.29 -5.37 -6.28
C PRO A 30 19.66 -4.00 -6.00
N LEU A 31 20.45 -3.09 -5.42
CA LEU A 31 20.14 -1.67 -5.45
C LEU A 31 20.07 -1.19 -6.91
N HIS A 32 18.97 -0.54 -7.30
CA HIS A 32 18.76 -0.02 -8.64
C HIS A 32 17.97 1.28 -8.61
N LYS A 33 18.14 2.11 -9.65
CA LYS A 33 17.45 3.40 -9.74
C LYS A 33 16.04 3.19 -10.29
N VAL A 34 15.05 3.72 -9.59
CA VAL A 34 13.64 3.75 -10.00
C VAL A 34 13.24 5.20 -10.26
N THR A 35 12.43 5.45 -11.29
CA THR A 35 11.87 6.77 -11.60
C THR A 35 10.36 6.68 -11.68
N LEU A 36 9.65 7.51 -10.91
CA LEU A 36 8.20 7.53 -10.83
C LEU A 36 7.65 8.91 -11.19
N HIS A 37 6.45 8.93 -11.75
CA HIS A 37 5.65 10.15 -11.87
C HIS A 37 5.02 10.49 -10.52
N SER A 38 4.60 11.74 -10.33
CA SER A 38 3.91 12.12 -9.09
C SER A 38 2.59 11.37 -8.93
N PHE A 39 2.26 11.02 -7.69
CA PHE A 39 1.03 10.32 -7.34
C PHE A 39 0.51 10.74 -5.98
N TYR A 40 -0.64 10.19 -5.59
CA TYR A 40 -1.17 10.33 -4.24
C TYR A 40 -1.26 8.97 -3.57
N ILE A 41 -0.86 8.88 -2.30
CA ILE A 41 -1.00 7.66 -1.49
C ILE A 41 -1.77 7.94 -0.20
N GLY A 42 -2.37 6.89 0.37
CA GLY A 42 -2.99 6.97 1.69
C GLY A 42 -1.95 7.41 2.72
N LYS A 43 -2.29 8.40 3.56
CA LYS A 43 -1.41 8.78 4.68
C LYS A 43 -1.33 7.66 5.73
N PHE A 44 -2.42 6.90 5.83
CA PHE A 44 -2.62 5.80 6.74
C PHE A 44 -3.19 4.62 5.96
N GLN A 45 -3.08 3.41 6.51
CA GLN A 45 -3.82 2.27 6.02
C GLN A 45 -5.34 2.54 6.06
N VAL A 46 -6.08 1.84 5.19
CA VAL A 46 -7.54 1.87 5.21
C VAL A 46 -8.03 1.36 6.57
N THR A 47 -8.91 2.11 7.22
CA THR A 47 -9.44 1.71 8.53
C THR A 47 -10.61 0.74 8.41
N GLN A 48 -10.96 0.06 9.51
CA GLN A 48 -12.10 -0.85 9.54
C GLN A 48 -13.42 -0.14 9.21
N GLU A 49 -13.63 1.07 9.73
CA GLU A 49 -14.80 1.91 9.40
C GLU A 49 -14.85 2.27 7.91
N GLN A 50 -13.71 2.65 7.32
CA GLN A 50 -13.64 2.97 5.89
C GLN A 50 -13.91 1.74 5.02
N TYR A 51 -13.38 0.59 5.42
CA TYR A 51 -13.63 -0.68 4.74
C TYR A 51 -15.13 -1.01 4.76
N TYR A 52 -15.76 -0.94 5.93
CA TYR A 52 -17.19 -1.18 6.08
C TYR A 52 -18.04 -0.24 5.21
N ALA A 53 -17.76 1.07 5.22
CA ALA A 53 -18.51 2.05 4.42
C ALA A 53 -18.46 1.80 2.90
N VAL A 54 -17.39 1.17 2.41
CA VAL A 54 -17.22 0.85 0.98
C VAL A 54 -17.76 -0.53 0.64
N MET A 55 -17.51 -1.52 1.51
CA MET A 55 -17.80 -2.92 1.25
C MET A 55 -19.18 -3.36 1.74
N ASP A 56 -19.82 -2.53 2.58
CA ASP A 56 -21.09 -2.81 3.26
C ASP A 56 -21.04 -4.18 3.99
N LYS A 57 -19.86 -4.51 4.52
CA LYS A 57 -19.49 -5.78 5.15
C LYS A 57 -18.34 -5.55 6.13
N ASP A 58 -18.43 -6.17 7.30
CA ASP A 58 -17.31 -6.21 8.24
C ASP A 58 -16.12 -7.01 7.71
N SER A 59 -14.93 -6.58 8.11
CA SER A 59 -13.72 -7.36 7.92
C SER A 59 -13.56 -8.43 9.00
N ASN A 60 -12.83 -9.49 8.67
CA ASN A 60 -12.41 -10.51 9.63
C ASN A 60 -11.19 -10.08 10.46
N SER A 61 -10.95 -8.76 10.59
CA SER A 61 -9.82 -8.24 11.36
C SER A 61 -9.81 -8.84 12.77
N HIS A 62 -8.65 -9.31 13.23
CA HIS A 62 -8.50 -9.87 14.56
C HIS A 62 -8.59 -8.78 15.63
N PHE A 63 -7.90 -7.65 15.43
CA PHE A 63 -8.08 -6.47 16.26
C PHE A 63 -9.33 -5.70 15.84
N LYS A 64 -10.15 -5.26 16.80
CA LYS A 64 -11.40 -4.54 16.52
C LYS A 64 -11.33 -3.08 16.93
N GLY A 65 -11.69 -2.19 16.02
CA GLY A 65 -11.85 -0.76 16.28
C GLY A 65 -11.91 0.07 15.00
N ASP A 66 -12.84 1.03 14.95
CA ASP A 66 -13.16 1.82 13.76
C ASP A 66 -11.95 2.51 13.11
N ARG A 67 -11.02 2.98 13.95
CA ARG A 67 -9.80 3.70 13.55
C ARG A 67 -8.57 2.80 13.45
N LEU A 68 -8.71 1.50 13.68
CA LEU A 68 -7.63 0.55 13.43
C LEU A 68 -7.58 0.20 11.94
N PRO A 69 -6.39 -0.13 11.40
CA PRO A 69 -6.28 -0.68 10.06
C PRO A 69 -7.18 -1.91 9.89
N VAL A 70 -7.76 -2.04 8.70
CA VAL A 70 -8.33 -3.32 8.28
C VAL A 70 -7.20 -4.32 8.05
N GLU A 71 -7.36 -5.52 8.60
CA GLU A 71 -6.43 -6.64 8.39
C GLU A 71 -7.19 -7.93 8.06
N THR A 72 -6.46 -9.01 7.77
CA THR A 72 -7.04 -10.33 7.44
C THR A 72 -7.95 -10.29 6.20
N ILE A 73 -7.59 -9.46 5.21
CA ILE A 73 -8.26 -9.41 3.90
C ILE A 73 -7.37 -10.01 2.82
N SER A 74 -7.97 -10.63 1.82
CA SER A 74 -7.22 -11.12 0.66
C SER A 74 -6.85 -9.99 -0.32
N TRP A 75 -5.91 -10.26 -1.22
CA TRP A 75 -5.57 -9.32 -2.29
C TRP A 75 -6.76 -9.06 -3.23
N GLU A 76 -7.59 -10.07 -3.48
CA GLU A 76 -8.83 -9.96 -4.24
C GLU A 76 -9.84 -9.05 -3.54
N GLU A 77 -10.00 -9.18 -2.22
CA GLU A 77 -10.85 -8.27 -1.44
C GLU A 77 -10.36 -6.83 -1.53
N ALA A 78 -9.04 -6.60 -1.48
CA ALA A 78 -8.47 -5.27 -1.68
C ALA A 78 -8.77 -4.70 -3.08
N LYS A 79 -8.72 -5.51 -4.13
CA LYS A 79 -9.12 -5.07 -5.48
C LYS A 79 -10.60 -4.72 -5.58
N VAL A 80 -11.48 -5.54 -4.98
CA VAL A 80 -12.92 -5.25 -4.94
C VAL A 80 -13.19 -3.96 -4.17
N PHE A 81 -12.49 -3.72 -3.06
CA PHE A 81 -12.55 -2.46 -2.33
C PHE A 81 -12.20 -1.27 -3.23
N ILE A 82 -11.10 -1.36 -3.98
CA ILE A 82 -10.68 -0.32 -4.94
C ILE A 82 -11.75 -0.08 -6.01
N GLU A 83 -12.33 -1.14 -6.57
CA GLU A 83 -13.39 -1.02 -7.57
C GLU A 83 -14.61 -0.30 -6.99
N ARG A 84 -15.06 -0.71 -5.80
CA ARG A 84 -16.24 -0.12 -5.16
C ARG A 84 -16.02 1.32 -4.72
N ILE A 85 -14.87 1.66 -4.14
CA ILE A 85 -14.60 3.05 -3.75
C ILE A 85 -14.52 3.97 -4.98
N ASN A 86 -14.02 3.47 -6.12
CA ASN A 86 -14.03 4.20 -7.38
C ASN A 86 -15.47 4.43 -7.88
N GLN A 87 -16.31 3.40 -7.85
CA GLN A 87 -17.73 3.51 -8.21
C GLN A 87 -18.47 4.52 -7.31
N LYS A 88 -18.26 4.45 -5.99
CA LYS A 88 -18.94 5.33 -5.02
C LYS A 88 -18.47 6.79 -5.11
N THR A 89 -17.19 7.04 -5.40
CA THR A 89 -16.61 8.39 -5.34
C THR A 89 -16.42 9.06 -6.71
N GLY A 90 -16.47 8.30 -7.81
CA GLY A 90 -16.10 8.77 -9.14
C GLY A 90 -14.60 9.07 -9.31
N LYS A 91 -13.77 8.75 -8.31
CA LYS A 91 -12.31 8.95 -8.36
C LYS A 91 -11.62 7.70 -8.91
N LYS A 92 -10.30 7.83 -9.13
CA LYS A 92 -9.43 6.76 -9.64
C LYS A 92 -8.40 6.35 -8.60
N PHE A 93 -8.83 5.58 -7.61
CA PHE A 93 -7.98 4.85 -6.68
C PHE A 93 -7.44 3.57 -7.33
N ARG A 94 -6.27 3.13 -6.86
CA ARG A 94 -5.64 1.86 -7.20
C ARG A 94 -4.74 1.41 -6.06
N LEU A 95 -4.31 0.16 -6.09
CA LEU A 95 -3.20 -0.29 -5.25
C LEU A 95 -1.88 0.34 -5.74
N PRO A 96 -0.96 0.70 -4.82
CA PRO A 96 0.38 1.14 -5.21
C PRO A 96 1.16 -0.03 -5.81
N THR A 97 2.15 0.29 -6.66
CA THR A 97 3.20 -0.67 -6.98
C THR A 97 4.17 -0.81 -5.79
N GLU A 98 5.03 -1.82 -5.77
CA GLU A 98 6.05 -1.94 -4.72
C GLU A 98 6.98 -0.72 -4.66
N ALA A 99 7.19 -0.05 -5.79
CA ALA A 99 8.05 1.13 -5.87
C ALA A 99 7.38 2.43 -5.39
N GLU A 100 6.05 2.46 -5.27
CA GLU A 100 5.26 3.63 -4.86
C GLU A 100 4.91 3.62 -3.38
#